data_AF-A0A7C5AXH6-F1
#
_entry.id   AF-A0A7C5AXH6-F1
#
_cell.length_a   1.000
_cell.length_b   1.000
_cell.length_c   1.000
_cell.angle_alpha   90.00
_cell.angle_beta   90.00
_cell.angle_gamma   90.00
#
_symmetry.space_group_name_H-M   'P 1'
#
loop_
_entity.id
_entity.type
_entity.pdbx_description
1 polymer ?
#
loop_
_entity_poly.entity_id
_entity_poly.type
_entity_poly.pdbx_seq_one_letter_code
_entity_poly.pdbx_strand_id
1 'polypeptide(L)'
;MSKVLNLIVDNGPTHAPKQLGSWIAGLELNFEVRIFWLPKYASWLDQVEIIFSKLQRDVLTPNDISSTQAMDREMKAYFADKSDRER
;
A
#
# COMPACT_ATOMS: atom_id res chain seq x y z
N MET A 1 -26.50 -9.28 -2.94
CA MET A 1 -25.15 -9.86 -2.78
C MET A 1 -24.43 -9.11 -1.67
N SER A 2 -23.83 -9.79 -0.70
CA SER A 2 -22.88 -9.14 0.22
C SER A 2 -21.63 -8.73 -0.56
N LYS A 3 -21.03 -7.58 -0.24
CA LYS A 3 -19.77 -7.12 -0.87
C LYS A 3 -18.60 -7.91 -0.30
N VAL A 4 -17.56 -8.12 -1.10
CA VAL A 4 -16.32 -8.80 -0.69
C VAL A 4 -15.14 -7.90 -1.03
N LEU A 5 -14.29 -7.62 -0.04
CA LEU A 5 -13.02 -6.95 -0.19
C LEU A 5 -11.90 -8.00 -0.26
N ASN A 6 -11.22 -8.08 -1.39
CA ASN A 6 -10.07 -8.96 -1.57
C ASN A 6 -8.80 -8.15 -1.37
N LEU A 7 -8.02 -8.48 -0.34
CA LEU A 7 -6.75 -7.85 -0.01
C LEU A 7 -5.61 -8.78 -0.44
N ILE A 8 -4.68 -8.26 -1.23
CA ILE A 8 -3.46 -8.95 -1.63
C ILE A 8 -2.32 -8.31 -0.83
N VAL A 9 -1.61 -9.10 -0.02
CA VAL A 9 -0.68 -8.57 0.99
C VAL A 9 0.65 -9.32 0.90
N ASP A 10 1.77 -8.61 1.08
CA ASP A 10 3.08 -9.25 1.22
C ASP A 10 3.12 -10.22 2.41
N ASN A 11 3.86 -11.31 2.23
CA ASN A 11 4.02 -12.38 3.22
C ASN A 11 5.29 -12.21 4.07
N GLY A 12 5.76 -10.98 4.23
CA GLY A 12 6.88 -10.62 5.10
C GLY A 12 6.56 -10.84 6.60
N PRO A 13 7.57 -11.22 7.41
CA PRO A 13 7.36 -11.60 8.82
C PRO A 13 6.86 -10.46 9.72
N THR A 14 6.99 -9.20 9.28
CA THR A 14 6.51 -8.01 9.98
C THR A 14 4.98 -7.87 9.90
N HIS A 15 4.33 -8.44 8.89
CA HIS A 15 2.89 -8.37 8.71
C HIS A 15 2.19 -9.32 9.67
N ALA A 16 2.01 -8.93 10.94
CA ALA A 16 1.51 -9.72 12.07
C ALA A 16 0.40 -10.75 11.70
N PRO A 17 0.73 -11.95 11.19
CA PRO A 17 -0.25 -12.77 10.47
C PRO A 17 -1.24 -13.39 11.44
N LYS A 18 -0.77 -13.61 12.69
CA LYS A 18 -1.52 -14.26 13.77
C LYS A 18 -2.60 -13.37 14.38
N GLN A 19 -2.43 -12.05 14.37
CA GLN A 19 -3.38 -11.12 14.99
C GLN A 19 -4.38 -10.54 13.99
N LEU A 20 -4.04 -10.53 12.70
CA LEU A 20 -4.84 -9.92 11.64
C LEU A 20 -6.26 -10.51 11.54
N GLY A 21 -6.38 -11.83 11.62
CA GLY A 21 -7.69 -12.50 11.53
C GLY A 21 -8.64 -12.10 12.67
N SER A 22 -8.15 -12.17 13.92
CA SER A 22 -8.92 -11.77 15.10
C SER A 22 -9.26 -10.27 15.08
N TRP A 23 -8.34 -9.44 14.59
CA TRP A 23 -8.59 -8.01 14.44
C TRP A 23 -9.72 -7.74 13.45
N ILE A 24 -9.68 -8.33 12.25
CA ILE A 24 -10.75 -8.19 11.24
C ILE A 24 -12.10 -8.67 11.78
N ALA A 25 -12.12 -9.82 12.49
CA ALA A 25 -13.33 -10.34 13.10
C ALA A 25 -13.94 -9.37 14.13
N GLY A 26 -13.13 -8.54 14.78
CA GLY A 26 -13.58 -7.52 15.74
C GLY A 26 -14.05 -6.20 15.12
N LEU A 27 -13.94 -6.00 13.80
CA LEU A 27 -14.31 -4.72 13.14
C LEU A 27 -15.80 -4.59 12.80
N GLU A 28 -16.62 -5.61 13.06
CA GLU A 28 -18.08 -5.62 12.79
C GLU A 28 -18.45 -5.12 11.37
N LEU A 29 -17.69 -5.55 10.36
CA LEU A 29 -17.86 -5.08 8.98
C LEU A 29 -19.14 -5.63 8.34
N ASN A 30 -19.79 -4.81 7.51
CA ASN A 30 -20.95 -5.21 6.70
C ASN A 30 -20.57 -5.87 5.36
N PHE A 31 -19.29 -6.23 5.19
CA PHE A 31 -18.74 -6.92 4.01
C PHE A 31 -17.71 -7.97 4.44
N GLU A 32 -17.49 -8.96 3.59
CA GLU A 32 -16.48 -9.99 3.82
C GLU A 32 -15.09 -9.47 3.43
N VAL A 33 -14.07 -9.79 4.23
CA VAL A 33 -12.66 -9.52 3.90
C VAL A 33 -11.94 -10.83 3.63
N ARG A 34 -11.32 -10.96 2.45
CA ARG A 34 -10.47 -12.10 2.08
C ARG A 34 -9.04 -11.63 1.92
N ILE A 35 -8.10 -12.33 2.56
CA ILE A 35 -6.68 -12.02 2.47
C ILE A 35 -5.97 -13.08 1.64
N PHE A 36 -5.23 -12.62 0.64
CA PHE A 36 -4.36 -13.43 -0.20
C PHE A 36 -2.92 -12.99 0.03
N TRP A 37 -2.08 -13.93 0.45
CA TRP A 37 -0.67 -13.66 0.70
C TRP A 37 0.14 -13.87 -0.57
N LEU A 38 1.03 -12.92 -0.89
CA LEU A 38 1.95 -13.07 -2.00
C LEU A 38 2.94 -14.21 -1.76
N PRO A 39 3.38 -14.94 -2.80
CA PRO A 39 4.49 -15.88 -2.67
C PRO A 39 5.77 -15.16 -2.20
N LYS A 40 6.64 -15.88 -1.50
CA LYS A 40 7.94 -15.34 -1.12
C LYS A 40 8.71 -14.90 -2.37
N TYR A 41 9.29 -13.70 -2.33
CA TYR A 41 10.03 -13.07 -3.44
C TYR A 41 9.16 -12.67 -4.66
N ALA A 42 7.86 -12.41 -4.47
CA ALA A 42 6.96 -11.93 -5.52
C ALA A 42 6.76 -10.40 -5.50
N SER A 43 7.80 -9.63 -5.20
CA SER A 43 7.82 -8.15 -5.18
C SER A 43 7.25 -7.52 -6.45
N TRP A 44 7.49 -8.14 -7.60
CA TRP A 44 6.99 -7.69 -8.90
C TRP A 44 5.47 -7.70 -9.03
N LEU A 45 4.75 -8.40 -8.14
CA LEU A 45 3.29 -8.42 -8.09
C LEU A 45 2.74 -7.46 -7.02
N ASP A 46 3.59 -7.01 -6.09
CA ASP A 46 3.21 -6.09 -5.03
C ASP A 46 3.03 -4.66 -5.58
N GLN A 47 1.78 -4.20 -5.58
CA GLN A 47 1.45 -2.87 -6.09
C GLN A 47 2.05 -1.75 -5.23
N VAL A 48 2.19 -1.95 -3.92
CA VAL A 48 2.80 -0.96 -3.02
C VAL A 48 4.27 -0.80 -3.36
N GLU A 49 5.00 -1.90 -3.58
CA GLU A 49 6.40 -1.83 -4.00
C GLU A 49 6.58 -1.14 -5.36
N ILE A 50 5.69 -1.42 -6.32
CA ILE A 50 5.70 -0.75 -7.63
C ILE A 50 5.47 0.75 -7.48
N ILE A 51 4.52 1.15 -6.65
CA ILE A 51 4.21 2.57 -6.39
C ILE A 51 5.40 3.26 -5.72
N PHE A 52 6.03 2.63 -4.73
CA PHE A 52 7.21 3.19 -4.07
C PHE A 52 8.41 3.27 -4.99
N SER A 53 8.60 2.30 -5.90
CA SER A 53 9.64 2.38 -6.93
C SER A 53 9.43 3.57 -7.86
N LYS A 54 8.17 3.86 -8.24
CA LYS A 54 7.83 5.06 -9.03
C LYS A 54 8.06 6.34 -8.24
N LEU A 55 7.61 6.40 -6.99
CA LEU A 55 7.82 7.56 -6.11
C LEU A 55 9.33 7.84 -5.91
N GLN A 56 10.13 6.79 -5.69
CA GLN A 56 11.57 6.91 -5.56
C GLN A 56 12.19 7.56 -6.79
N ARG A 57 11.82 7.10 -7.98
CA ARG A 57 12.35 7.60 -9.25
C ARG A 57 11.89 9.01 -9.57
N ASP A 58 10.59 9.28 -9.37
CA ASP A 58 9.95 10.51 -9.84
C ASP A 58 10.10 11.68 -8.85
N VAL A 59 10.27 11.41 -7.55
CA VAL A 59 10.29 12.43 -6.49
C VAL A 59 11.55 12.39 -5.62
N LEU A 60 12.05 11.19 -5.28
CA LEU A 60 13.14 11.05 -4.30
C LEU A 60 14.52 10.89 -4.95
N THR A 61 14.62 11.01 -6.27
CA THR A 61 15.88 10.85 -7.01
C THR A 61 16.08 12.02 -7.98
N PRO A 62 17.14 12.83 -7.81
CA PRO A 62 18.10 12.81 -6.68
C PRO A 62 17.42 13.20 -5.35
N ASN A 63 17.97 12.72 -4.22
CA ASN A 63 17.40 12.95 -2.89
C ASN A 63 17.80 14.33 -2.34
N ASP A 64 17.49 15.39 -3.08
CA ASP A 64 17.91 16.78 -2.79
C ASP A 64 16.86 17.53 -1.94
N ILE A 65 16.10 16.80 -1.13
CA ILE A 65 14.98 17.35 -0.36
C ILE A 65 15.49 18.00 0.92
N SER A 66 15.17 19.28 1.09
CA SER A 66 15.72 20.12 2.16
C SER A 66 15.20 19.82 3.57
N SER A 67 14.04 19.15 3.70
CA SER A 67 13.46 18.79 5.00
C SER A 67 12.38 17.70 4.87
N THR A 68 12.01 17.08 5.98
CA THR A 68 10.90 16.12 6.02
C THR A 68 9.56 16.75 5.68
N GLN A 69 9.35 18.04 5.99
CA GLN A 69 8.13 18.76 5.61
C GLN A 69 8.08 19.03 4.10
N ALA A 70 9.23 19.33 3.47
CA ALA A 70 9.30 19.43 2.02
C ALA A 70 8.97 18.07 1.38
N MET A 71 9.55 16.98 1.90
CA MET A 71 9.27 15.63 1.43
C MET A 71 7.78 15.26 1.49
N ASP A 72 7.12 15.51 2.63
CA ASP A 72 5.69 15.25 2.81
C ASP A 72 4.84 16.00 1.77
N ARG A 73 5.16 17.27 1.51
CA ARG A 73 4.45 18.09 0.52
C ARG A 73 4.64 17.54 -0.90
N GLU A 74 5.86 17.24 -1.31
CA GLU A 74 6.15 16.71 -2.66
C GLU A 74 5.47 15.35 -2.87
N MET A 75 5.52 14.45 -1.88
CA MET A 75 4.84 13.14 -1.96
C MET A 75 3.32 13.30 -2.12
N LYS A 76 2.68 14.16 -1.31
CA LYS A 76 1.24 14.41 -1.40
C LYS A 76 0.84 14.99 -2.76
N ALA A 77 1.62 15.94 -3.28
CA ALA A 77 1.38 16.52 -4.60
C ALA A 77 1.50 15.47 -5.72
N TYR A 78 2.52 14.61 -5.65
CA TYR A 78 2.72 13.52 -6.60
C TYR A 78 1.54 12.54 -6.62
N PHE A 79 1.03 12.13 -5.45
CA PHE A 79 -0.11 11.22 -5.38
C PHE A 79 -1.42 11.87 -5.85
N ALA A 80 -1.63 13.16 -5.54
CA ALA A 80 -2.80 13.91 -6.02
C ALA A 80 -2.86 13.94 -7.56
N ASP A 81 -1.77 14.33 -8.23
CA ASP A 81 -1.67 14.35 -9.70
C ASP A 81 -1.96 12.98 -10.32
N LYS A 82 -1.45 11.89 -9.75
CA LYS A 82 -1.68 10.54 -10.28
C LYS A 82 -3.13 10.08 -10.06
N SER A 83 -3.74 10.42 -8.92
CA SER A 83 -5.15 10.06 -8.63
C SER A 83 -6.16 10.76 -9.54
N ASP A 84 -5.84 11.97 -10.00
CA ASP A 84 -6.71 12.73 -10.92
C ASP A 84 -6.60 12.22 -12.36
N ARG A 85 -5.50 11.56 -12.73
CA ARG A 85 -5.29 10.97 -14.06
C ARG A 85 -5.93 9.60 -14.25
N GLU A 86 -6.21 8.89 -13.15
CA GLU A 86 -6.83 7.56 -13.16
C GLU A 86 -8.36 7.60 -12.94
N ARG A 87 -8.94 8.79 -12.77
CA ARG A 87 -10.39 9.05 -12.78
C ARG A 87 -10.90 9.38 -14.18
#